data_AF-G5JYU6-F1
#
_entry.id   AF-G5JYU6-F1
#
_cell.length_a   1.000
_cell.length_b   1.000
_cell.length_c   1.000
_cell.angle_alpha   90.00
_cell.angle_beta   90.00
_cell.angle_gamma   90.00
#
_symmetry.space_group_name_H-M   'P 1'
#
loop_
_entity.id
_entity.type
_entity.pdbx_description
1 polymer ?
#
loop_
_entity_poly.entity_id
_entity_poly.type
_entity_poly.pdbx_seq_one_letter_code
_entity_poly.pdbx_strand_id
1 'polypeptide(L)'
;MALTDQQIQQIQGKREDYPDYKKRQIVDVGNRKHHVYYKVVNVLNGTTQAVALAPCDKNGKHIDYNQTAIVVNGTQPGINQSTDNALKATGGMTPQYSDIKKFYHATEKKVSQHDGTISNMSGYSQSGPAVAKVAAQYKVKKVTNFMDWGAQAAYDHGDITKKEKSYLDKHATVYTDSTKDITWADGHGGTIPYGKKIHIEGSWNPVSDHDPKYPHIKGNGPDINWYIKHHQFCSGMTKAQVEQVAKYKAKHDLDPFKSKEDYMTDYKKLYGAYAKVKKAKVNKWAVDKKAGKGKTAPKSASKKILLRKSQLTALASQAVQESETFEQEVAQKLAEAKASVQDLVDRTRAQAYEIAQHLPAGEVEELLARISFHQVWDEGAEEANRAEVREYSQKIEQLSDNLKRTAAKLEEADLEEASQINLL
;
A
#
# COMPACT_ATOMS: atom_id res chain seq x y z
N MET A 1 -8.30 -10.38 -12.87
CA MET A 1 -7.26 -9.34 -12.62
C MET A 1 -6.10 -10.05 -11.93
N ALA A 2 -5.18 -9.40 -11.22
CA ALA A 2 -4.22 -10.09 -10.35
C ALA A 2 -4.55 -9.68 -8.92
N LEU A 3 -4.25 -10.52 -7.91
CA LEU A 3 -4.53 -10.19 -6.52
C LEU A 3 -3.78 -8.92 -6.10
N THR A 4 -4.43 -8.14 -5.23
CA THR A 4 -3.82 -6.95 -4.65
C THR A 4 -2.69 -7.33 -3.69
N ASP A 5 -1.79 -6.39 -3.38
CA ASP A 5 -0.72 -6.67 -2.40
C ASP A 5 -1.29 -7.00 -1.02
N GLN A 6 -2.38 -6.32 -0.63
CA GLN A 6 -3.11 -6.58 0.60
C GLN A 6 -3.65 -8.02 0.65
N GLN A 7 -4.22 -8.52 -0.45
CA GLN A 7 -4.71 -9.90 -0.52
C GLN A 7 -3.57 -10.91 -0.43
N ILE A 8 -2.44 -10.63 -1.10
CA ILE A 8 -1.25 -11.49 -1.00
C ILE A 8 -0.71 -11.51 0.43
N GLN A 9 -0.66 -10.34 1.09
CA GLN A 9 -0.25 -10.24 2.48
C GLN A 9 -1.17 -11.05 3.41
N GLN A 10 -2.49 -10.99 3.23
CA GLN A 10 -3.43 -11.77 4.02
C GLN A 10 -3.17 -13.27 3.91
N ILE A 11 -2.86 -13.76 2.70
CA ILE A 11 -2.48 -15.16 2.49
C ILE A 11 -1.14 -15.45 3.17
N GLN A 12 -0.08 -14.67 2.88
CA GLN A 12 1.27 -14.85 3.45
C GLN A 12 1.28 -14.75 4.98
N GLY A 13 0.40 -13.94 5.56
CA GLY A 13 0.24 -13.77 7.01
C GLY A 13 -0.36 -14.99 7.72
N LYS A 14 -0.98 -15.91 6.98
CA LYS A 14 -1.52 -17.20 7.46
C LYS A 14 -0.53 -18.36 7.29
N ARG A 15 0.76 -18.07 7.13
CA ARG A 15 1.84 -19.06 6.93
C ARG A 15 1.84 -20.20 7.95
N GLU A 16 1.45 -19.93 9.19
CA GLU A 16 1.36 -20.92 10.27
C GLU A 16 0.28 -21.99 10.00
N ASP A 17 -0.75 -21.66 9.23
CA ASP A 17 -1.88 -22.55 8.90
C ASP A 17 -1.60 -23.44 7.67
N TYR A 18 -0.55 -23.16 6.89
CA TYR A 18 -0.24 -23.86 5.64
C TYR A 18 -0.14 -25.38 5.78
N PRO A 19 0.49 -25.93 6.84
CA PRO A 19 0.56 -27.38 7.03
C PRO A 19 -0.81 -28.05 7.05
N ASP A 20 -1.83 -27.36 7.59
CA ASP A 20 -3.20 -27.86 7.69
C ASP A 20 -4.01 -27.69 6.40
N TYR A 21 -3.57 -26.84 5.48
CA TYR A 21 -4.28 -26.63 4.22
C TYR A 21 -4.33 -27.89 3.36
N LYS A 22 -3.37 -28.82 3.52
CA LYS A 22 -3.40 -30.13 2.85
C LYS A 22 -4.66 -30.94 3.17
N LYS A 23 -5.28 -30.70 4.33
CA LYS A 23 -6.50 -31.38 4.79
C LYS A 23 -7.79 -30.62 4.42
N ARG A 24 -7.68 -29.42 3.87
CA ARG A 24 -8.81 -28.51 3.62
C ARG A 24 -8.98 -28.26 2.13
N GLN A 25 -10.23 -28.19 1.68
CA GLN A 25 -10.53 -27.80 0.30
C GLN A 25 -10.68 -26.29 0.13
N ILE A 26 -11.32 -25.63 1.10
CA ILE A 26 -11.56 -24.19 1.13
C ILE A 26 -10.98 -23.65 2.43
N VAL A 27 -10.32 -22.49 2.36
CA VAL A 27 -9.74 -21.81 3.51
C VAL A 27 -10.24 -20.36 3.57
N ASP A 28 -10.46 -19.86 4.78
CA ASP A 28 -10.75 -18.45 5.03
C ASP A 28 -9.49 -17.78 5.57
N VAL A 29 -8.96 -16.83 4.81
CA VAL A 29 -7.77 -16.05 5.18
C VAL A 29 -8.14 -14.66 5.71
N GLY A 30 -9.43 -14.36 5.79
CA GLY A 30 -9.96 -13.11 6.32
C GLY A 30 -9.90 -12.99 7.84
N ASN A 31 -10.67 -12.06 8.37
CA ASN A 31 -10.86 -11.85 9.81
C ASN A 31 -12.34 -12.03 10.20
N ARG A 32 -12.63 -12.01 11.50
CA ARG A 32 -13.98 -12.22 12.04
C ARG A 32 -15.06 -11.28 11.47
N LYS A 33 -14.69 -10.11 10.94
CA LYS A 33 -15.62 -9.13 10.38
C LYS A 33 -15.67 -9.18 8.85
N HIS A 34 -14.61 -9.64 8.20
CA HIS A 34 -14.47 -9.69 6.75
C HIS A 34 -13.82 -11.01 6.34
N HIS A 35 -14.66 -11.98 6.01
CA HIS A 35 -14.23 -13.30 5.53
C HIS A 35 -13.76 -13.23 4.08
N VAL A 36 -12.69 -13.96 3.75
CA VAL A 36 -12.13 -14.03 2.40
C VAL A 36 -11.72 -15.47 2.10
N TYR A 37 -12.41 -16.09 1.14
CA TYR A 37 -12.30 -17.53 0.89
C TYR A 37 -11.44 -17.84 -0.32
N TYR A 38 -10.68 -18.93 -0.21
CA TYR A 38 -9.83 -19.45 -1.26
C TYR A 38 -9.94 -20.96 -1.37
N LYS A 39 -9.94 -21.47 -2.62
CA LYS A 39 -9.73 -22.88 -2.93
C LYS A 39 -8.25 -23.20 -2.83
N VAL A 40 -7.94 -24.26 -2.09
CA VAL A 40 -6.59 -24.85 -2.06
C VAL A 40 -6.36 -25.62 -3.36
N VAL A 41 -5.41 -25.15 -4.18
CA VAL A 41 -5.04 -25.77 -5.46
C VAL A 41 -3.87 -26.74 -5.26
N ASN A 42 -2.86 -26.31 -4.50
CA ASN A 42 -1.67 -27.09 -4.25
C ASN A 42 -1.03 -26.72 -2.91
N VAL A 43 -0.39 -27.69 -2.27
CA VAL A 43 0.29 -27.50 -0.98
C VAL A 43 1.60 -28.29 -0.98
N LEU A 44 2.67 -27.67 -0.52
CA LEU A 44 3.96 -28.28 -0.24
C LEU A 44 4.30 -28.03 1.22
N ASN A 45 4.51 -29.11 1.96
CA ASN A 45 4.95 -29.10 3.34
C ASN A 45 6.37 -29.69 3.40
N GLY A 46 7.23 -29.14 4.25
CA GLY A 46 8.62 -29.56 4.42
C GLY A 46 9.54 -28.37 4.71
N THR A 47 10.80 -28.46 4.31
CA THR A 47 11.78 -27.34 4.41
C THR A 47 11.33 -26.12 3.60
N THR A 48 10.72 -26.36 2.43
CA THR A 48 10.02 -25.34 1.64
C THR A 48 8.53 -25.47 1.89
N GLN A 49 7.91 -24.45 2.51
CA GLN A 49 6.46 -24.40 2.70
C GLN A 49 5.83 -23.50 1.64
N ALA A 50 4.93 -24.04 0.84
CA ALA A 50 4.25 -23.29 -0.21
C ALA A 50 2.79 -23.69 -0.34
N VAL A 51 1.94 -22.72 -0.65
CA VAL A 51 0.53 -22.94 -0.97
C VAL A 51 0.18 -22.24 -2.27
N ALA A 52 -0.70 -22.86 -3.05
CA ALA A 52 -1.32 -22.26 -4.21
C ALA A 52 -2.82 -22.14 -3.95
N LEU A 53 -3.33 -20.91 -4.02
CA LEU A 53 -4.70 -20.57 -3.66
C LEU A 53 -5.39 -19.83 -4.82
N ALA A 54 -6.63 -20.21 -5.13
CA ALA A 54 -7.49 -19.52 -6.08
C ALA A 54 -8.68 -18.88 -5.35
N PRO A 55 -9.03 -17.61 -5.58
CA PRO A 55 -10.18 -16.98 -4.93
C PRO A 55 -11.47 -17.76 -5.16
N CYS A 56 -12.32 -17.84 -4.15
CA CYS A 56 -13.64 -18.43 -4.32
C CYS A 56 -14.69 -17.85 -3.36
N ASP A 57 -15.94 -18.26 -3.53
CA ASP A 57 -16.97 -18.06 -2.50
C ASP A 57 -16.81 -19.02 -1.32
N LYS A 58 -17.57 -18.78 -0.24
CA LYS A 58 -17.54 -19.58 0.99
C LYS A 58 -17.80 -21.09 0.80
N ASN A 59 -18.51 -21.46 -0.25
CA ASN A 59 -18.89 -22.84 -0.55
C ASN A 59 -17.98 -23.47 -1.62
N GLY A 60 -17.04 -22.70 -2.19
CA GLY A 60 -16.16 -23.14 -3.26
C GLY A 60 -16.85 -23.36 -4.61
N LYS A 61 -18.02 -22.76 -4.87
CA LYS A 61 -18.75 -22.95 -6.14
C LYS A 61 -18.23 -22.07 -7.27
N HIS A 62 -17.84 -20.83 -6.97
CA HIS A 62 -17.30 -19.87 -7.93
C HIS A 62 -15.80 -19.70 -7.69
N ILE A 63 -14.98 -20.54 -8.32
CA ILE A 63 -13.52 -20.50 -8.19
C ILE A 63 -12.92 -19.71 -9.36
N ASP A 64 -12.10 -18.71 -9.06
CA ASP A 64 -11.38 -17.92 -10.06
C ASP A 64 -9.94 -18.43 -10.24
N TYR A 65 -9.79 -19.49 -11.04
CA TYR A 65 -8.47 -20.05 -11.37
C TYR A 65 -7.58 -19.08 -12.16
N ASN A 66 -8.11 -17.99 -12.72
CA ASN A 66 -7.33 -16.95 -13.40
C ASN A 66 -6.62 -15.99 -12.43
N GLN A 67 -6.90 -16.11 -11.14
CA GLN A 67 -6.26 -15.33 -10.08
C GLN A 67 -5.53 -16.23 -9.07
N THR A 68 -5.04 -17.38 -9.53
CA THR A 68 -4.30 -18.30 -8.67
C THR A 68 -2.99 -17.63 -8.23
N ALA A 69 -2.75 -17.62 -6.92
CA ALA A 69 -1.52 -17.11 -6.32
C ALA A 69 -0.72 -18.25 -5.69
N ILE A 70 0.59 -18.25 -5.91
CA ILE A 70 1.54 -19.08 -5.15
C ILE A 70 2.19 -18.22 -4.08
N VAL A 71 2.17 -18.71 -2.85
CA VAL A 71 2.74 -18.02 -1.69
C VAL A 71 3.68 -18.97 -0.98
N VAL A 72 4.94 -18.56 -0.80
CA VAL A 72 6.03 -19.37 -0.28
C VAL A 72 6.53 -18.75 1.01
N ASN A 73 6.68 -19.55 2.05
CA ASN A 73 7.22 -19.11 3.33
C ASN A 73 8.75 -19.19 3.34
N GLY A 74 9.38 -18.38 4.21
CA GLY A 74 10.76 -18.61 4.63
C GLY A 74 10.89 -19.95 5.38
N THR A 75 12.13 -20.42 5.57
CA THR A 75 12.36 -21.70 6.27
C THR A 75 11.87 -21.61 7.73
N GLN A 76 11.27 -22.68 8.26
CA GLN A 76 10.85 -22.78 9.67
C GLN A 76 11.96 -23.37 10.58
N PRO A 77 11.96 -23.07 11.89
CA PRO A 77 13.03 -23.43 12.80
C PRO A 77 13.12 -24.95 13.03
N GLY A 78 14.22 -25.51 12.54
CA GLY A 78 14.92 -26.68 13.08
C GLY A 78 16.40 -26.31 13.01
N ILE A 79 17.09 -26.34 14.14
CA ILE A 79 18.33 -25.58 14.43
C ILE A 79 19.49 -25.83 13.43
N ASN A 80 19.40 -26.85 12.56
CA ASN A 80 20.42 -27.15 11.55
C ASN A 80 20.04 -26.70 10.12
N GLN A 81 18.84 -27.03 9.58
CA GLN A 81 18.53 -26.77 8.16
C GLN A 81 18.08 -25.32 7.86
N SER A 82 17.42 -24.64 8.80
CA SER A 82 16.95 -23.26 8.61
C SER A 82 18.11 -22.27 8.62
N THR A 83 19.04 -22.46 9.53
CA THR A 83 20.29 -21.70 9.66
C THR A 83 21.18 -21.92 8.44
N ASP A 84 21.34 -23.18 8.00
CA ASP A 84 22.13 -23.52 6.80
C ASP A 84 21.57 -22.89 5.52
N ASN A 85 20.23 -22.87 5.35
CA ASN A 85 19.61 -22.24 4.18
C ASN A 85 19.75 -20.71 4.21
N ALA A 86 19.62 -20.09 5.38
CA ALA A 86 19.85 -18.65 5.55
C ALA A 86 21.32 -18.28 5.26
N LEU A 87 22.27 -19.08 5.76
CA LEU A 87 23.70 -18.92 5.52
C LEU A 87 24.07 -19.15 4.05
N LYS A 88 23.50 -20.17 3.39
CA LYS A 88 23.73 -20.39 1.95
C LYS A 88 23.17 -19.27 1.09
N ALA A 89 22.03 -18.68 1.49
CA ALA A 89 21.43 -17.55 0.80
C ALA A 89 22.27 -16.27 0.89
N THR A 90 23.26 -16.18 1.78
CA THR A 90 24.21 -15.04 1.81
C THR A 90 25.28 -15.14 0.72
N GLY A 91 25.42 -16.30 0.06
CA GLY A 91 26.42 -16.55 -1.00
C GLY A 91 25.84 -16.73 -2.40
N GLY A 92 24.52 -16.73 -2.57
CA GLY A 92 23.85 -16.97 -3.86
C GLY A 92 22.38 -17.36 -3.71
N MET A 93 21.81 -18.03 -4.70
CA MET A 93 20.40 -18.47 -4.67
C MET A 93 20.11 -19.45 -3.52
N THR A 94 18.97 -19.23 -2.85
CA THR A 94 18.47 -20.13 -1.81
C THR A 94 18.30 -21.57 -2.31
N PRO A 95 18.61 -22.59 -1.48
CA PRO A 95 18.36 -24.00 -1.81
C PRO A 95 16.88 -24.32 -2.13
N GLN A 96 15.95 -23.47 -1.69
CA GLN A 96 14.51 -23.62 -1.94
C GLN A 96 14.12 -23.44 -3.42
N TYR A 97 14.99 -22.87 -4.27
CA TYR A 97 14.67 -22.58 -5.68
C TYR A 97 14.18 -23.81 -6.46
N SER A 98 14.81 -24.97 -6.25
CA SER A 98 14.42 -26.22 -6.94
C SER A 98 12.99 -26.65 -6.57
N ASP A 99 12.66 -26.59 -5.28
CA ASP A 99 11.33 -26.96 -4.78
C ASP A 99 10.26 -25.99 -5.26
N ILE A 100 10.54 -24.68 -5.21
CA ILE A 100 9.61 -23.63 -5.67
C ILE A 100 9.32 -23.79 -7.17
N LYS A 101 10.35 -24.10 -7.98
CA LYS A 101 10.19 -24.35 -9.41
C LYS A 101 9.34 -25.59 -9.70
N LYS A 102 9.59 -26.70 -8.98
CA LYS A 102 8.76 -27.92 -9.09
C LYS A 102 7.31 -27.64 -8.67
N PHE A 103 7.13 -26.89 -7.58
CA PHE A 103 5.81 -26.50 -7.08
C PHE A 103 5.06 -25.62 -8.07
N TYR A 104 5.74 -24.67 -8.73
CA TYR A 104 5.17 -23.85 -9.79
C TYR A 104 4.59 -24.73 -10.90
N HIS A 105 5.37 -25.67 -11.46
CA HIS A 105 4.90 -26.54 -12.54
C HIS A 105 3.77 -27.49 -12.12
N ALA A 106 3.86 -28.05 -10.91
CA ALA A 106 2.77 -28.87 -10.37
C ALA A 106 1.48 -28.08 -10.21
N THR A 107 1.58 -26.81 -9.82
CA THR A 107 0.44 -25.89 -9.71
C THR A 107 -0.08 -25.51 -11.09
N GLU A 108 0.79 -25.13 -12.01
CA GLU A 108 0.45 -24.76 -13.40
C GLU A 108 -0.34 -25.88 -14.08
N LYS A 109 0.09 -27.14 -13.93
CA LYS A 109 -0.62 -28.32 -14.46
C LYS A 109 -2.04 -28.47 -13.90
N LYS A 110 -2.27 -28.14 -12.63
CA LYS A 110 -3.59 -28.19 -12.00
C LYS A 110 -4.47 -27.02 -12.44
N VAL A 111 -3.89 -25.83 -12.50
CA VAL A 111 -4.60 -24.60 -12.88
C VAL A 111 -5.01 -24.63 -14.35
N SER A 112 -4.18 -25.18 -15.23
CA SER A 112 -4.48 -25.27 -16.67
C SER A 112 -5.61 -26.24 -17.00
N GLN A 113 -5.92 -27.21 -16.14
CA GLN A 113 -7.10 -28.07 -16.27
C GLN A 113 -8.42 -27.30 -16.12
N HIS A 114 -8.36 -26.05 -15.67
CA HIS A 114 -9.49 -25.16 -15.46
C HIS A 114 -9.37 -23.85 -16.27
N ASP A 115 -8.59 -23.85 -17.36
CA ASP A 115 -8.31 -22.66 -18.18
C ASP A 115 -7.82 -21.45 -17.36
N GLY A 116 -7.13 -21.72 -16.25
CA GLY A 116 -6.67 -20.70 -15.31
C GLY A 116 -5.24 -20.23 -15.57
N THR A 117 -4.75 -19.34 -14.70
CA THR A 117 -3.36 -18.87 -14.71
C THR A 117 -2.85 -18.58 -13.31
N ILE A 118 -1.53 -18.70 -13.13
CA ILE A 118 -0.83 -18.22 -11.93
C ILE A 118 -0.58 -16.72 -12.14
N SER A 119 -1.43 -15.87 -11.56
CA SER A 119 -1.35 -14.42 -11.75
C SER A 119 -0.38 -13.74 -10.80
N ASN A 120 -0.10 -14.37 -9.66
CA ASN A 120 0.75 -13.84 -8.60
C ASN A 120 1.69 -14.91 -8.04
N MET A 121 2.90 -14.47 -7.70
CA MET A 121 3.76 -15.19 -6.77
C MET A 121 4.23 -14.29 -5.65
N SER A 122 4.45 -14.87 -4.47
CA SER A 122 4.91 -14.19 -3.27
C SER A 122 5.88 -15.07 -2.49
N GLY A 123 6.97 -14.47 -2.06
CA GLY A 123 7.93 -15.06 -1.13
C GLY A 123 8.15 -14.11 0.04
N TYR A 124 8.57 -14.71 1.16
CA TYR A 124 9.00 -14.00 2.35
C TYR A 124 10.39 -14.48 2.79
N SER A 125 11.22 -13.55 3.27
CA SER A 125 12.58 -13.84 3.75
C SER A 125 13.41 -14.54 2.66
N GLN A 126 14.12 -15.62 3.00
CA GLN A 126 15.03 -16.31 2.08
C GLN A 126 14.34 -16.95 0.87
N SER A 127 13.01 -17.11 0.88
CA SER A 127 12.25 -17.64 -0.26
C SER A 127 12.02 -16.59 -1.35
N GLY A 128 12.09 -15.31 -1.00
CA GLY A 128 11.83 -14.16 -1.86
C GLY A 128 12.60 -14.19 -3.19
N PRO A 129 13.94 -14.30 -3.17
CA PRO A 129 14.75 -14.32 -4.39
C PRO A 129 14.44 -15.51 -5.32
N ALA A 130 14.15 -16.68 -4.75
CA ALA A 130 13.77 -17.84 -5.56
C ALA A 130 12.39 -17.68 -6.20
N VAL A 131 11.42 -17.14 -5.46
CA VAL A 131 10.10 -16.78 -6.00
C VAL A 131 10.25 -15.77 -7.13
N ALA A 132 11.04 -14.72 -6.93
CA ALA A 132 11.30 -13.70 -7.94
C ALA A 132 11.93 -14.31 -9.20
N LYS A 133 12.93 -15.20 -9.04
CA LYS A 133 13.54 -15.91 -10.17
C LYS A 133 12.53 -16.76 -10.94
N VAL A 134 11.77 -17.62 -10.26
CA VAL A 134 10.75 -18.47 -10.90
C VAL A 134 9.70 -17.62 -11.62
N ALA A 135 9.17 -16.59 -10.96
CA ALA A 135 8.21 -15.68 -11.56
C ALA A 135 8.75 -14.99 -12.83
N ALA A 136 10.03 -14.58 -12.83
CA ALA A 136 10.67 -13.96 -13.97
C ALA A 136 10.92 -14.93 -15.14
N GLN A 137 11.25 -16.19 -14.85
CA GLN A 137 11.41 -17.26 -15.85
C GLN A 137 10.10 -17.56 -16.57
N TYR A 138 9.02 -17.68 -15.81
CA TYR A 138 7.70 -18.07 -16.35
C TYR A 138 6.76 -16.90 -16.63
N LYS A 139 7.28 -15.66 -16.54
CA LYS A 139 6.54 -14.43 -16.86
C LYS A 139 5.23 -14.28 -16.08
N VAL A 140 5.28 -14.62 -14.79
CA VAL A 140 4.15 -14.39 -13.88
C VAL A 140 3.87 -12.89 -13.81
N LYS A 141 2.60 -12.54 -14.00
CA LYS A 141 2.15 -11.16 -14.18
C LYS A 141 2.56 -10.21 -13.05
N LYS A 142 2.54 -10.68 -11.81
CA LYS A 142 2.80 -9.87 -10.62
C LYS A 142 3.57 -10.66 -9.56
N VAL A 143 4.54 -10.01 -8.93
CA VAL A 143 5.27 -10.52 -7.76
C VAL A 143 5.08 -9.54 -6.60
N THR A 144 4.71 -10.06 -5.44
CA THR A 144 4.57 -9.26 -4.22
C THR A 144 5.32 -9.98 -3.11
N ASN A 145 6.51 -9.50 -2.78
CA ASN A 145 7.42 -10.15 -1.83
C ASN A 145 7.59 -9.33 -0.54
N PHE A 146 8.08 -9.98 0.51
CA PHE A 146 8.27 -9.38 1.83
C PHE A 146 9.66 -9.73 2.40
N MET A 147 10.44 -8.71 2.76
CA MET A 147 11.71 -8.86 3.48
C MET A 147 12.71 -9.81 2.80
N ASP A 148 12.95 -9.65 1.48
CA ASP A 148 13.75 -10.59 0.68
C ASP A 148 15.22 -10.71 1.13
N TRP A 149 15.48 -11.67 2.02
CA TRP A 149 16.82 -12.02 2.50
C TRP A 149 17.67 -12.64 1.38
N GLY A 150 18.91 -12.16 1.21
CA GLY A 150 19.87 -12.73 0.24
C GLY A 150 19.58 -12.32 -1.21
N ALA A 151 18.73 -11.31 -1.43
CA ALA A 151 18.36 -10.85 -2.76
C ALA A 151 19.57 -10.29 -3.54
N GLN A 152 20.43 -9.53 -2.86
CA GLN A 152 21.66 -9.00 -3.45
C GLN A 152 22.64 -10.13 -3.78
N ALA A 153 22.86 -11.07 -2.86
CA ALA A 153 23.75 -12.21 -3.08
C ALA A 153 23.34 -13.03 -4.32
N ALA A 154 22.04 -13.32 -4.46
CA ALA A 154 21.49 -14.00 -5.63
C ALA A 154 21.71 -13.24 -6.95
N TYR A 155 21.75 -11.90 -6.91
CA TYR A 155 22.03 -11.10 -8.10
C TYR A 155 23.53 -11.04 -8.41
N ASP A 156 24.36 -10.82 -7.40
CA ASP A 156 25.82 -10.70 -7.57
C ASP A 156 26.47 -12.02 -7.98
N HIS A 157 25.96 -13.14 -7.48
CA HIS A 157 26.35 -14.49 -7.92
C HIS A 157 25.89 -14.80 -9.35
N GLY A 158 24.98 -14.00 -9.92
CA GLY A 158 24.45 -14.18 -11.28
C GLY A 158 23.26 -15.14 -11.37
N ASP A 159 22.70 -15.59 -10.24
CA ASP A 159 21.51 -16.44 -10.25
C ASP A 159 20.28 -15.71 -10.77
N ILE A 160 20.11 -14.44 -10.44
CA ILE A 160 19.13 -13.56 -11.08
C ILE A 160 19.84 -12.80 -12.19
N THR A 161 19.56 -13.17 -13.43
CA THR A 161 20.17 -12.52 -14.59
C THR A 161 19.69 -11.08 -14.76
N LYS A 162 20.46 -10.27 -15.49
CA LYS A 162 20.06 -8.90 -15.87
C LYS A 162 18.69 -8.85 -16.57
N LYS A 163 18.36 -9.86 -17.38
CA LYS A 163 17.07 -9.97 -18.08
C LYS A 163 15.92 -10.28 -17.11
N GLU A 164 16.14 -11.17 -16.14
CA GLU A 164 15.16 -11.47 -15.09
C GLU A 164 14.97 -10.25 -14.19
N LYS A 165 16.04 -9.56 -13.77
CA LYS A 165 15.96 -8.29 -13.04
C LYS A 165 15.13 -7.24 -13.80
N SER A 166 15.39 -7.03 -15.09
CA SER A 166 14.63 -6.05 -15.89
C SER A 166 13.13 -6.39 -15.98
N TYR A 167 12.79 -7.67 -15.96
CA TYR A 167 11.41 -8.11 -15.84
C TYR A 167 10.86 -7.80 -14.44
N LEU A 168 11.57 -8.19 -13.39
CA LEU A 168 11.17 -7.95 -12.00
C LEU A 168 11.01 -6.46 -11.69
N ASP A 169 11.85 -5.58 -12.22
CA ASP A 169 11.73 -4.12 -12.06
C ASP A 169 10.37 -3.56 -12.53
N LYS A 170 9.65 -4.28 -13.40
CA LYS A 170 8.32 -3.91 -13.92
C LYS A 170 7.18 -4.68 -13.26
N HIS A 171 7.46 -5.84 -12.67
CA HIS A 171 6.46 -6.82 -12.26
C HIS A 171 6.48 -7.14 -10.76
N ALA A 172 7.56 -6.79 -10.05
CA ALA A 172 7.75 -7.08 -8.64
C ALA A 172 7.60 -5.84 -7.76
N THR A 173 6.89 -5.99 -6.66
CA THR A 173 6.88 -5.08 -5.52
C THR A 173 7.42 -5.83 -4.31
N VAL A 174 8.42 -5.26 -3.63
CA VAL A 174 9.03 -5.88 -2.45
C VAL A 174 8.86 -4.94 -1.26
N TYR A 175 8.12 -5.38 -0.24
CA TYR A 175 7.95 -4.64 1.00
C TYR A 175 9.13 -4.93 1.92
N THR A 176 9.72 -3.87 2.47
CA THR A 176 10.88 -3.98 3.36
C THR A 176 10.82 -2.92 4.46
N ASP A 177 11.19 -3.27 5.68
CA ASP A 177 11.31 -2.33 6.78
C ASP A 177 12.57 -1.44 6.62
N SER A 178 12.58 -0.29 7.30
CA SER A 178 13.66 0.68 7.22
C SER A 178 14.83 0.37 8.15
N THR A 179 14.60 -0.39 9.22
CA THR A 179 15.62 -0.83 10.20
C THR A 179 16.44 -2.02 9.70
N LYS A 180 15.96 -2.70 8.66
CA LYS A 180 16.52 -3.95 8.11
C LYS A 180 16.58 -5.05 9.16
N ASP A 181 15.56 -5.13 10.00
CA ASP A 181 15.43 -6.16 11.02
C ASP A 181 15.73 -7.54 10.43
N ILE A 182 16.67 -8.24 11.07
CA ILE A 182 17.23 -9.53 10.63
C ILE A 182 17.98 -9.41 9.27
N THR A 183 17.36 -8.91 8.21
CA THR A 183 17.90 -8.80 6.84
C THR A 183 19.22 -8.05 6.74
N TRP A 184 19.56 -7.15 7.67
CA TRP A 184 20.88 -6.50 7.74
C TRP A 184 22.03 -7.52 7.83
N ALA A 185 21.78 -8.69 8.40
CA ALA A 185 22.75 -9.77 8.59
C ALA A 185 22.87 -10.74 7.40
N ASP A 186 22.24 -10.45 6.25
CA ASP A 186 22.28 -11.30 5.05
C ASP A 186 23.59 -11.23 4.24
N GLY A 187 24.61 -10.57 4.80
CA GLY A 187 25.90 -10.30 4.16
C GLY A 187 25.89 -9.09 3.22
N HIS A 188 24.73 -8.48 2.96
CA HIS A 188 24.56 -7.37 2.02
C HIS A 188 23.68 -6.23 2.58
N GLY A 189 23.44 -6.21 3.90
CA GLY A 189 22.68 -5.16 4.58
C GLY A 189 21.20 -5.13 4.20
N GLY A 190 20.62 -6.26 3.77
CA GLY A 190 19.22 -6.33 3.34
C GLY A 190 18.97 -5.62 2.01
N THR A 191 20.00 -5.48 1.17
CA THR A 191 19.88 -4.83 -0.14
C THR A 191 19.04 -5.68 -1.10
N ILE A 192 18.09 -5.04 -1.79
CA ILE A 192 17.21 -5.68 -2.76
C ILE A 192 17.45 -5.06 -4.16
N PRO A 193 18.05 -5.80 -5.11
CA PRO A 193 18.49 -5.25 -6.39
C PRO A 193 17.39 -5.16 -7.46
N TYR A 194 16.23 -5.78 -7.24
CA TYR A 194 15.16 -5.87 -8.24
C TYR A 194 13.83 -5.32 -7.72
N GLY A 195 12.94 -5.00 -8.66
CA GLY A 195 11.57 -4.62 -8.34
C GLY A 195 11.43 -3.23 -7.73
N LYS A 196 10.18 -2.84 -7.53
CA LYS A 196 9.83 -1.64 -6.76
C LYS A 196 9.92 -1.96 -5.28
N LYS A 197 10.86 -1.35 -4.58
CA LYS A 197 10.94 -1.46 -3.11
C LYS A 197 9.96 -0.48 -2.46
N ILE A 198 9.20 -0.99 -1.50
CA ILE A 198 8.32 -0.19 -0.64
C ILE A 198 8.92 -0.26 0.75
N HIS A 199 9.46 0.85 1.22
CA HIS A 199 10.00 0.97 2.57
C HIS A 199 8.88 1.33 3.54
N ILE A 200 8.85 0.68 4.69
CA ILE A 200 7.96 0.99 5.80
C ILE A 200 8.81 1.23 7.05
N GLU A 201 8.37 2.11 7.94
CA GLU A 201 9.14 2.38 9.13
C GLU A 201 9.19 1.15 10.04
N GLY A 202 10.41 0.74 10.38
CA GLY A 202 10.64 -0.32 11.36
C GLY A 202 10.41 0.17 12.79
N SER A 203 10.06 -0.75 13.67
CA SER A 203 10.15 -0.61 15.10
C SER A 203 11.61 -0.78 15.56
N TRP A 204 11.95 -0.23 16.71
CA TRP A 204 13.28 -0.42 17.31
C TRP A 204 13.49 -1.82 17.90
N ASN A 205 12.59 -2.79 17.61
CA ASN A 205 12.67 -4.14 18.13
C ASN A 205 13.33 -5.06 17.08
N PRO A 206 14.55 -5.56 17.31
CA PRO A 206 15.46 -6.12 16.28
C PRO A 206 14.98 -7.37 15.51
N VAL A 207 13.80 -7.91 15.84
CA VAL A 207 13.23 -9.12 15.22
C VAL A 207 11.74 -8.97 14.88
N SER A 208 11.08 -7.90 15.32
CA SER A 208 9.63 -7.79 15.26
C SER A 208 9.13 -7.53 13.83
N ASP A 209 9.93 -6.81 13.04
CA ASP A 209 9.45 -6.28 11.77
C ASP A 209 9.68 -7.23 10.62
N HIS A 210 10.54 -8.24 10.82
CA HIS A 210 10.75 -9.33 9.88
C HIS A 210 9.54 -10.28 9.90
N ASP A 211 8.37 -9.79 9.57
CA ASP A 211 7.11 -10.52 9.43
C ASP A 211 6.36 -9.99 8.20
N PRO A 212 5.87 -10.85 7.29
CA PRO A 212 5.02 -10.40 6.19
C PRO A 212 3.74 -9.67 6.65
N LYS A 213 3.29 -9.84 7.90
CA LYS A 213 2.17 -9.13 8.53
C LYS A 213 2.52 -7.70 8.98
N TYR A 214 3.81 -7.37 9.11
CA TYR A 214 4.25 -6.08 9.65
C TYR A 214 3.85 -4.86 8.78
N PRO A 215 3.99 -4.89 7.43
CA PRO A 215 3.52 -3.79 6.60
C PRO A 215 2.01 -3.54 6.73
N HIS A 216 1.59 -2.31 6.98
CA HIS A 216 0.18 -1.93 6.83
C HIS A 216 -0.15 -1.62 5.36
N ILE A 217 -0.87 -2.52 4.68
CA ILE A 217 -1.12 -2.43 3.21
C ILE A 217 -2.61 -2.22 2.92
N LYS A 218 -2.91 -1.28 2.01
CA LYS A 218 -4.24 -1.04 1.44
C LYS A 218 -4.17 -1.12 -0.09
N GLY A 219 -4.82 -2.12 -0.68
CA GLY A 219 -4.74 -2.35 -2.12
C GLY A 219 -3.33 -2.76 -2.58
N ASN A 220 -2.66 -1.93 -3.38
CA ASN A 220 -1.33 -2.20 -3.98
C ASN A 220 -0.23 -1.25 -3.44
N GLY A 221 -0.34 -0.86 -2.18
CA GLY A 221 0.61 0.03 -1.54
C GLY A 221 0.36 0.19 -0.04
N PRO A 222 1.22 0.95 0.65
CA PRO A 222 1.03 1.27 2.06
C PRO A 222 -0.32 1.93 2.35
N ASP A 223 -0.93 1.62 3.49
CA ASP A 223 -2.04 2.40 4.04
C ASP A 223 -1.51 3.71 4.62
N ILE A 224 -1.30 4.70 3.76
CA ILE A 224 -0.69 6.00 4.14
C ILE A 224 -1.44 6.64 5.32
N ASN A 225 -2.77 6.55 5.36
CA ASN A 225 -3.57 7.12 6.44
C ASN A 225 -3.28 6.43 7.78
N TRP A 226 -3.10 5.10 7.76
CA TRP A 226 -2.66 4.37 8.93
C TRP A 226 -1.29 4.85 9.40
N TYR A 227 -0.29 4.96 8.52
CA TYR A 227 1.06 5.40 8.90
C TYR A 227 1.09 6.82 9.46
N ILE A 228 0.35 7.75 8.86
CA ILE A 228 0.21 9.13 9.37
C ILE A 228 -0.38 9.12 10.79
N LYS A 229 -1.46 8.36 11.00
CA LYS A 229 -2.13 8.25 12.31
C LYS A 229 -1.23 7.66 13.39
N HIS A 230 -0.26 6.82 13.01
CA HIS A 230 0.70 6.21 13.92
C HIS A 230 2.03 6.98 13.96
N HIS A 231 2.10 8.15 13.33
CA HIS A 231 3.29 9.00 13.27
C HIS A 231 4.53 8.25 12.75
N GLN A 232 4.32 7.40 11.74
CA GLN A 232 5.34 6.59 11.09
C GLN A 232 5.46 6.97 9.61
N PHE A 233 6.65 6.77 9.04
CA PHE A 233 6.91 6.95 7.63
C PHE A 233 6.66 5.68 6.82
N CYS A 234 6.28 5.87 5.56
CA CYS A 234 6.30 4.82 4.55
C CYS A 234 6.57 5.41 3.17
N SER A 235 7.07 4.60 2.23
CA SER A 235 7.22 5.02 0.83
C SER A 235 5.88 5.47 0.24
N GLY A 236 5.93 6.53 -0.56
CA GLY A 236 4.76 7.03 -1.28
C GLY A 236 3.97 8.13 -0.57
N MET A 237 4.46 8.66 0.55
CA MET A 237 3.88 9.85 1.18
C MET A 237 4.20 11.11 0.37
N THR A 238 3.26 12.06 0.37
CA THR A 238 3.46 13.41 -0.20
C THR A 238 4.34 14.25 0.72
N LYS A 239 4.88 15.37 0.24
CA LYS A 239 5.68 16.29 1.07
C LYS A 239 4.90 16.74 2.32
N ALA A 240 3.62 17.08 2.18
CA ALA A 240 2.78 17.54 3.29
C ALA A 240 2.58 16.45 4.36
N GLN A 241 2.34 15.21 3.92
CA GLN A 241 2.18 14.07 4.83
C GLN A 241 3.48 13.75 5.57
N VAL A 242 4.63 13.83 4.88
CA VAL A 242 5.94 13.67 5.53
C VAL A 242 6.19 14.79 6.52
N GLU A 243 5.88 16.03 6.15
CA GLU A 243 6.07 17.19 7.03
C GLU A 243 5.22 17.07 8.31
N GLN A 244 3.98 16.61 8.21
CA GLN A 244 3.12 16.30 9.36
C GLN A 244 3.78 15.30 10.32
N VAL A 245 4.22 14.15 9.80
CA VAL A 245 4.82 13.12 10.64
C VAL A 245 6.16 13.59 11.20
N ALA A 246 6.97 14.31 10.41
CA ALA A 246 8.24 14.89 10.84
C ALA A 246 8.07 15.90 11.99
N LYS A 247 7.04 16.76 11.94
CA LYS A 247 6.73 17.71 13.04
C LYS A 247 6.43 16.97 14.34
N TYR A 248 5.59 15.92 14.26
CA TYR A 248 5.29 15.11 15.43
C TYR A 248 6.56 14.45 15.98
N LYS A 249 7.36 13.80 15.12
CA LYS A 249 8.57 13.10 15.53
C LYS A 249 9.59 14.04 16.17
N ALA A 250 9.87 15.20 15.58
CA ALA A 250 10.79 16.20 16.15
C ALA A 250 10.35 16.69 17.54
N LYS A 251 9.04 16.90 17.75
CA LYS A 251 8.50 17.32 19.06
C LYS A 251 8.62 16.24 20.14
N HIS A 252 8.64 14.97 19.75
CA HIS A 252 8.67 13.83 20.67
C HIS A 252 10.01 13.08 20.62
N ASP A 253 11.03 13.69 20.01
CA ASP A 253 12.38 13.15 20.00
C ASP A 253 13.04 13.39 21.36
N LEU A 254 13.90 12.45 21.77
CA LEU A 254 14.74 12.61 22.95
C LEU A 254 15.95 13.52 22.67
N ASP A 255 16.34 13.65 21.40
CA ASP A 255 17.36 14.59 20.96
C ASP A 255 16.72 15.96 20.64
N PRO A 256 16.92 17.00 21.49
CA PRO A 256 16.31 18.31 21.30
C PRO A 256 16.86 19.06 20.07
N PHE A 257 17.95 18.59 19.47
CA PHE A 257 18.53 19.18 18.27
C PHE A 257 17.97 18.56 16.98
N LYS A 258 17.26 17.43 17.08
CA LYS A 258 16.71 16.76 15.91
C LYS A 258 15.45 17.47 15.42
N SER A 259 15.60 18.16 14.29
CA SER A 259 14.56 19.02 13.71
C SER A 259 13.62 18.27 12.78
N LYS A 260 12.52 18.93 12.41
CA LYS A 260 11.60 18.46 11.36
C LYS A 260 12.35 18.30 10.03
N GLU A 261 13.25 19.23 9.71
CA GLU A 261 14.08 19.21 8.50
C GLU A 261 15.00 17.97 8.45
N ASP A 262 15.53 17.53 9.60
CA ASP A 262 16.31 16.29 9.70
C ASP A 262 15.44 15.07 9.39
N TYR A 263 14.25 14.99 9.99
CA TYR A 263 13.30 13.91 9.71
C TYR A 263 12.83 13.88 8.24
N MET A 264 12.64 15.03 7.61
CA MET A 264 12.33 15.10 6.18
C MET A 264 13.50 14.66 5.30
N THR A 265 14.74 14.88 5.76
CA THR A 265 15.96 14.41 5.08
C THR A 265 16.12 12.91 5.22
N ASP A 266 15.95 12.37 6.43
CA ASP A 266 15.91 10.93 6.72
C ASP A 266 14.82 10.25 5.88
N TYR A 267 13.65 10.88 5.74
CA TYR A 267 12.58 10.34 4.92
C TYR A 267 13.03 10.10 3.48
N LYS A 268 13.63 11.12 2.84
CA LYS A 268 14.05 11.01 1.43
C LYS A 268 15.11 9.93 1.24
N LYS A 269 16.02 9.80 2.21
CA LYS A 269 17.11 8.82 2.19
C LYS A 269 16.58 7.40 2.29
N LEU A 270 15.61 7.14 3.17
CA LEU A 270 15.15 5.79 3.50
C LEU A 270 13.91 5.34 2.70
N TYR A 271 12.99 6.25 2.41
CA TYR A 271 11.68 5.92 1.80
C TYR A 271 11.52 6.41 0.36
N GLY A 272 12.47 7.24 -0.12
CA GLY A 272 12.54 7.74 -1.48
C GLY A 272 11.88 9.09 -1.69
N ALA A 273 11.68 9.46 -2.95
CA ALA A 273 11.11 10.75 -3.32
C ALA A 273 9.66 10.90 -2.84
N TYR A 274 9.26 12.15 -2.54
CA TYR A 274 7.87 12.48 -2.23
C TYR A 274 6.96 12.08 -3.38
N ALA A 275 5.81 11.49 -3.05
CA ALA A 275 4.77 11.27 -4.03
C ALA A 275 4.29 12.62 -4.55
N LYS A 276 4.14 12.70 -5.88
CA LYS A 276 3.43 13.82 -6.49
C LYS A 276 1.98 13.70 -6.08
N VAL A 277 1.40 14.78 -5.56
CA VAL A 277 -0.05 14.90 -5.46
C VAL A 277 -0.59 14.62 -6.86
N LYS A 278 -1.37 13.56 -7.01
CA LYS A 278 -2.05 13.29 -8.27
C LYS A 278 -3.08 14.39 -8.43
N LYS A 279 -2.71 15.49 -9.09
CA LYS A 279 -3.70 16.42 -9.65
C LYS A 279 -4.58 15.56 -10.54
N ALA A 280 -5.85 15.42 -10.20
CA ALA A 280 -6.82 14.79 -11.07
C ALA A 280 -6.68 15.46 -12.44
N LYS A 281 -6.15 14.74 -13.43
CA LYS A 281 -6.21 15.20 -14.81
C LYS A 281 -7.68 15.09 -15.18
N VAL A 282 -8.37 16.23 -15.15
CA VAL A 282 -9.62 16.39 -15.89
C VAL A 282 -9.27 16.11 -17.34
N ASN A 283 -9.48 14.88 -17.78
CA ASN A 283 -9.45 14.57 -19.20
C ASN A 283 -10.66 15.30 -19.78
N LYS A 284 -10.42 16.46 -20.39
CA LYS A 284 -11.32 17.02 -21.41
C LYS A 284 -11.76 15.84 -22.27
N TRP A 285 -13.06 15.57 -22.31
CA TRP A 285 -13.62 14.51 -23.14
C TRP A 285 -13.05 14.64 -24.55
N ALA A 286 -12.17 13.70 -24.92
CA ALA A 286 -11.78 13.51 -26.29
C ALA A 286 -13.00 12.98 -27.04
N VAL A 287 -13.79 13.91 -27.56
CA VAL A 287 -14.63 13.66 -28.73
C VAL A 287 -13.65 13.54 -29.90
N ASP A 288 -12.95 12.41 -29.98
CA ASP A 288 -12.13 12.10 -31.13
C ASP A 288 -13.05 11.65 -32.26
N LYS A 289 -13.36 12.61 -33.14
CA LYS A 289 -13.60 12.38 -34.55
C LYS A 289 -12.38 11.65 -35.14
N LYS A 290 -12.31 10.33 -35.03
CA LYS A 290 -11.57 9.48 -35.98
C LYS A 290 -12.36 8.22 -36.30
N ALA A 291 -13.25 8.37 -37.27
CA ALA A 291 -13.46 7.33 -38.26
C ALA A 291 -12.10 7.05 -38.94
N GLY A 292 -11.63 5.80 -38.95
CA GLY A 292 -10.46 5.41 -39.73
C GLY A 292 -9.57 4.33 -39.14
N LYS A 293 -9.95 3.07 -39.41
CA LYS A 293 -9.09 1.89 -39.64
C LYS A 293 -8.11 1.46 -38.53
N GLY A 294 -8.41 0.29 -37.93
CA GLY A 294 -7.35 -0.68 -37.62
C GLY A 294 -7.39 -1.41 -36.27
N LYS A 295 -8.14 -2.52 -36.24
CA LYS A 295 -7.93 -3.77 -35.47
C LYS A 295 -8.36 -3.86 -33.99
N THR A 296 -9.42 -4.67 -33.84
CA THR A 296 -10.00 -5.39 -32.69
C THR A 296 -10.63 -4.59 -31.56
N ALA A 297 -11.90 -4.25 -31.76
CA ALA A 297 -12.84 -3.76 -30.75
C ALA A 297 -13.41 -4.91 -29.88
N PRO A 298 -13.87 -4.63 -28.64
CA PRO A 298 -14.60 -5.59 -27.82
C PRO A 298 -15.95 -5.90 -28.47
N LYS A 299 -16.28 -7.19 -28.59
CA LYS A 299 -17.56 -7.67 -29.13
C LYS A 299 -18.70 -7.35 -28.13
N SER A 300 -19.70 -6.62 -28.62
CA SER A 300 -20.95 -6.10 -28.02
C SER A 300 -20.89 -4.73 -27.31
N ALA A 301 -21.87 -3.88 -27.65
CA ALA A 301 -22.05 -2.51 -27.12
C ALA A 301 -22.29 -2.50 -25.60
N SER A 302 -23.01 -3.50 -25.08
CA SER A 302 -23.36 -3.65 -23.66
C SER A 302 -22.13 -3.84 -22.75
N LYS A 303 -21.08 -4.55 -23.20
CA LYS A 303 -19.81 -4.69 -22.45
C LYS A 303 -19.03 -3.38 -22.34
N LYS A 304 -19.14 -2.50 -23.35
CA LYS A 304 -18.51 -1.17 -23.36
C LYS A 304 -19.21 -0.21 -22.39
N ILE A 305 -20.52 -0.37 -22.20
CA ILE A 305 -21.37 0.45 -21.31
C ILE A 305 -21.17 0.05 -19.84
N LEU A 306 -21.13 -1.25 -19.51
CA LEU A 306 -20.80 -1.74 -18.16
C LEU A 306 -19.40 -1.29 -17.71
N LEU A 307 -18.43 -1.27 -18.64
CA LEU A 307 -17.10 -0.74 -18.38
C LEU A 307 -17.14 0.77 -18.08
N ARG A 308 -17.96 1.54 -18.78
CA ARG A 308 -18.15 2.99 -18.53
C ARG A 308 -18.85 3.26 -17.18
N LYS A 309 -19.86 2.47 -16.80
CA LYS A 309 -20.53 2.55 -15.50
C LYS A 309 -19.57 2.28 -14.34
N SER A 310 -18.79 1.20 -14.43
CA SER A 310 -17.81 0.86 -13.39
C SER A 310 -16.70 1.91 -13.27
N GLN A 311 -16.25 2.47 -14.40
CA GLN A 311 -15.29 3.59 -14.43
C GLN A 311 -15.86 4.88 -13.83
N LEU A 312 -17.10 5.25 -14.16
CA LEU A 312 -17.77 6.43 -13.61
C LEU A 312 -18.01 6.30 -12.11
N THR A 313 -18.41 5.12 -11.64
CA THR A 313 -18.64 4.85 -10.21
C THR A 313 -17.32 4.84 -9.43
N ALA A 314 -16.26 4.26 -10.01
CA ALA A 314 -14.92 4.30 -9.41
C ALA A 314 -14.37 5.72 -9.34
N LEU A 315 -14.55 6.52 -10.39
CA LEU A 315 -14.14 7.94 -10.42
C LEU A 315 -14.91 8.78 -9.40
N ALA A 316 -16.23 8.58 -9.29
CA ALA A 316 -17.07 9.25 -8.30
C ALA A 316 -16.64 8.91 -6.86
N SER A 317 -16.36 7.63 -6.59
CA SER A 317 -15.89 7.18 -5.27
C SER A 317 -14.49 7.71 -4.95
N GLN A 318 -13.61 7.80 -5.94
CA GLN A 318 -12.28 8.38 -5.78
C GLN A 318 -12.36 9.88 -5.48
N ALA A 319 -13.25 10.63 -6.14
CA ALA A 319 -13.43 12.06 -5.91
C ALA A 319 -13.89 12.36 -4.48
N VAL A 320 -14.84 11.59 -3.94
CA VAL A 320 -15.28 11.69 -2.54
C VAL A 320 -14.13 11.41 -1.57
N GLN A 321 -13.35 10.36 -1.83
CA GLN A 321 -12.19 10.03 -0.98
C GLN A 321 -11.12 11.15 -1.01
N GLU A 322 -10.90 11.79 -2.16
CA GLU A 322 -9.97 12.90 -2.32
C GLU A 322 -10.48 14.18 -1.62
N SER A 323 -11.79 14.47 -1.64
CA SER A 323 -12.36 15.60 -0.90
C SER A 323 -12.32 15.41 0.62
N GLU A 324 -12.59 14.19 1.12
CA GLU A 324 -12.42 13.86 2.55
C GLU A 324 -10.96 14.06 3.00
N THR A 325 -10.00 13.68 2.15
CA THR A 325 -8.57 13.88 2.43
C THR A 325 -8.22 15.36 2.45
N PHE A 326 -8.73 16.15 1.50
CA PHE A 326 -8.52 17.61 1.47
C PHE A 326 -9.11 18.30 2.70
N GLU A 327 -10.30 17.89 3.15
CA GLU A 327 -10.92 18.41 4.36
C GLU A 327 -10.07 18.14 5.62
N GLN A 328 -9.53 16.94 5.73
CA GLN A 328 -8.60 16.59 6.81
C GLN A 328 -7.31 17.41 6.76
N GLU A 329 -6.73 17.63 5.57
CA GLU A 329 -5.53 18.46 5.41
C GLU A 329 -5.74 19.92 5.83
N VAL A 330 -6.88 20.52 5.48
CA VAL A 330 -7.21 21.90 5.88
C VAL A 330 -7.48 21.96 7.39
N ALA A 331 -8.24 21.02 7.94
CA ALA A 331 -8.53 20.96 9.38
C ALA A 331 -7.23 20.86 10.21
N GLN A 332 -6.27 20.07 9.74
CA GLN A 332 -4.98 19.93 10.38
C GLN A 332 -4.12 21.18 10.27
N LYS A 333 -4.03 21.81 9.09
CA LYS A 333 -3.28 23.07 8.92
C LYS A 333 -3.80 24.19 9.81
N LEU A 334 -5.13 24.28 9.95
CA LEU A 334 -5.77 25.22 10.87
C LEU A 334 -5.39 24.91 12.32
N ALA A 335 -5.43 23.64 12.74
CA ALA A 335 -5.03 23.25 14.09
C ALA A 335 -3.54 23.54 14.37
N GLU A 336 -2.64 23.29 13.42
CA GLU A 336 -1.21 23.58 13.55
C GLU A 336 -0.91 25.07 13.62
N ALA A 337 -1.57 25.88 12.78
CA ALA A 337 -1.45 27.34 12.81
C ALA A 337 -1.98 27.90 14.15
N LYS A 338 -3.15 27.40 14.60
CA LYS A 338 -3.75 27.77 15.89
C LYS A 338 -2.82 27.49 17.06
N ALA A 339 -2.23 26.29 17.10
CA ALA A 339 -1.27 25.90 18.13
C ALA A 339 0.02 26.73 18.08
N SER A 340 0.51 27.08 16.88
CA SER A 340 1.73 27.90 16.72
C SER A 340 1.52 29.33 17.19
N VAL A 341 0.35 29.93 16.91
CA VAL A 341 0.00 31.27 17.38
C VAL A 341 -0.18 31.26 18.90
N GLN A 342 -0.85 30.25 19.46
CA GLN A 342 -0.98 30.10 20.92
C GLN A 342 0.39 30.02 21.61
N ASP A 343 1.28 29.17 21.11
CA ASP A 343 2.64 29.00 21.64
C ASP A 343 3.48 30.30 21.54
N LEU A 344 3.33 31.06 20.45
CA LEU A 344 3.98 32.37 20.30
C LEU A 344 3.45 33.39 21.31
N VAL A 345 2.14 33.43 21.53
CA VAL A 345 1.50 34.29 22.54
C VAL A 345 2.01 33.93 23.94
N ASP A 346 2.01 32.64 24.29
CA ASP A 346 2.43 32.16 25.60
C ASP A 346 3.91 32.49 25.88
N ARG A 347 4.80 32.26 24.91
CA ARG A 347 6.22 32.63 25.03
C ARG A 347 6.42 34.14 25.19
N THR A 348 5.74 34.94 24.36
CA THR A 348 5.89 36.41 24.40
C THR A 348 5.44 36.96 25.74
N ARG A 349 4.34 36.42 26.29
CA ARG A 349 3.85 36.78 27.62
C ARG A 349 4.83 36.36 28.72
N ALA A 350 5.36 35.14 28.69
CA ALA A 350 6.36 34.69 29.64
C ALA A 350 7.62 35.57 29.65
N GLN A 351 8.15 35.91 28.47
CA GLN A 351 9.32 36.79 28.34
C GLN A 351 9.04 38.21 28.83
N ALA A 352 7.85 38.75 28.56
CA ALA A 352 7.47 40.07 29.05
C ALA A 352 7.45 40.11 30.58
N TYR A 353 6.95 39.06 31.23
CA TYR A 353 7.02 38.93 32.69
C TYR A 353 8.44 38.79 33.24
N GLU A 354 9.34 38.13 32.52
CA GLU A 354 10.75 38.02 32.91
C GLU A 354 11.52 39.33 32.79
N ILE A 355 11.16 40.19 31.82
CA ILE A 355 11.82 41.48 31.58
C ILE A 355 11.23 42.58 32.47
N ALA A 356 9.93 42.53 32.75
CA ALA A 356 9.20 43.55 33.50
C ALA A 356 9.33 43.41 35.03
N GLN A 357 10.51 43.03 35.55
CA GLN A 357 10.75 42.73 36.98
C GLN A 357 10.49 43.92 37.92
N HIS A 358 10.41 45.14 37.38
CA HIS A 358 10.20 46.38 38.13
C HIS A 358 8.83 47.02 37.89
N LEU A 359 7.96 46.40 37.09
CA LEU A 359 6.59 46.87 36.85
C LEU A 359 5.59 46.07 37.70
N PRO A 360 4.54 46.70 38.24
CA PRO A 360 3.43 45.99 38.85
C PRO A 360 2.79 45.02 37.84
N ALA A 361 2.43 43.82 38.28
CA ALA A 361 1.83 42.80 37.41
C ALA A 361 0.58 43.28 36.65
N GLY A 362 -0.16 44.25 37.21
CA GLY A 362 -1.31 44.88 36.55
C GLY A 362 -0.93 45.72 35.33
N GLU A 363 0.17 46.48 35.39
CA GLU A 363 0.67 47.27 34.24
C GLU A 363 1.22 46.36 33.15
N VAL A 364 1.87 45.24 33.53
CA VAL A 364 2.34 44.22 32.60
C VAL A 364 1.16 43.56 31.88
N GLU A 365 0.08 43.22 32.60
CA GLU A 365 -1.10 42.64 31.97
C GLU A 365 -1.87 43.61 31.06
N GLU A 366 -1.94 44.88 31.42
CA GLU A 366 -2.56 45.91 30.57
C GLU A 366 -1.81 46.05 29.24
N LEU A 367 -0.47 45.96 29.26
CA LEU A 367 0.37 45.94 28.06
C LEU A 367 0.19 44.65 27.25
N LEU A 368 0.07 43.49 27.91
CA LEU A 368 -0.03 42.18 27.24
C LEU A 368 -1.45 41.82 26.79
N ALA A 369 -2.47 42.57 27.21
CA ALA A 369 -3.87 42.33 26.82
C ALA A 369 -4.05 42.34 25.29
N ARG A 370 -3.30 43.20 24.58
CA ARG A 370 -3.35 43.36 23.12
C ARG A 370 -2.74 42.20 22.33
N ILE A 371 -1.95 41.34 22.97
CA ILE A 371 -1.34 40.16 22.36
C ILE A 371 -1.97 38.84 22.85
N SER A 372 -3.09 38.92 23.57
CA SER A 372 -3.83 37.73 23.98
C SER A 372 -4.31 36.93 22.76
N PHE A 373 -4.39 35.61 22.90
CA PHE A 373 -4.70 34.71 21.79
C PHE A 373 -6.00 35.10 21.05
N HIS A 374 -7.04 35.47 21.80
CA HIS A 374 -8.33 35.88 21.24
C HIS A 374 -8.27 37.18 20.41
N GLN A 375 -7.27 38.04 20.63
CA GLN A 375 -7.07 39.29 19.87
C GLN A 375 -6.25 39.07 18.59
N VAL A 376 -5.43 38.02 18.54
CA VAL A 376 -4.50 37.75 17.42
C VAL A 376 -4.95 36.59 16.53
N TRP A 377 -5.85 35.74 17.02
CA TRP A 377 -6.44 34.64 16.26
C TRP A 377 -7.87 34.98 15.83
N ASP A 378 -8.09 35.02 14.52
CA ASP A 378 -9.41 35.25 13.95
C ASP A 378 -10.21 33.94 13.90
N GLU A 379 -10.99 33.69 14.96
CA GLU A 379 -11.89 32.53 15.04
C GLU A 379 -12.98 32.56 13.96
N GLY A 380 -13.37 33.75 13.50
CA GLY A 380 -14.32 33.92 12.39
C GLY A 380 -13.74 33.44 11.07
N ALA A 381 -12.50 33.79 10.77
CA ALA A 381 -11.77 33.29 9.60
C ALA A 381 -11.49 31.77 9.69
N GLU A 382 -11.21 31.24 10.89
CA GLU A 382 -11.08 29.79 11.11
C GLU A 382 -12.39 29.07 10.73
N GLU A 383 -13.54 29.52 11.25
CA GLU A 383 -14.82 28.89 10.97
C GLU A 383 -15.23 29.07 9.50
N ALA A 384 -14.97 30.24 8.89
CA ALA A 384 -15.21 30.48 7.47
C ALA A 384 -14.42 29.50 6.58
N ASN A 385 -13.12 29.28 6.89
CA ASN A 385 -12.29 28.31 6.17
C ASN A 385 -12.82 26.87 6.33
N ARG A 386 -13.30 26.51 7.53
CA ARG A 386 -13.92 25.19 7.77
C ARG A 386 -15.24 25.04 6.99
N ALA A 387 -16.06 26.08 6.96
CA ALA A 387 -17.33 26.09 6.25
C ALA A 387 -17.14 25.98 4.73
N GLU A 388 -16.20 26.72 4.15
CA GLU A 388 -15.91 26.69 2.70
C GLU A 388 -15.45 25.30 2.24
N VAL A 389 -14.60 24.65 3.04
CA VAL A 389 -14.09 23.30 2.73
C VAL A 389 -15.18 22.24 2.89
N ARG A 390 -16.05 22.35 3.91
CA ARG A 390 -17.24 21.49 4.03
C ARG A 390 -18.19 21.67 2.86
N GLU A 391 -18.45 22.90 2.43
CA GLU A 391 -19.30 23.19 1.27
C GLU A 391 -18.70 22.60 -0.02
N TYR A 392 -17.38 22.70 -0.18
CA TYR A 392 -16.65 22.02 -1.26
C TYR A 392 -16.83 20.50 -1.23
N SER A 393 -16.62 19.85 -0.08
CA SER A 393 -16.84 18.40 0.10
C SER A 393 -18.27 17.99 -0.27
N GLN A 394 -19.28 18.75 0.20
CA GLN A 394 -20.69 18.50 -0.13
C GLN A 394 -20.98 18.62 -1.63
N LYS A 395 -20.37 19.61 -2.32
CA LYS A 395 -20.51 19.74 -3.79
C LYS A 395 -19.91 18.54 -4.53
N ILE A 396 -18.80 17.99 -4.03
CA ILE A 396 -18.17 16.79 -4.61
C ILE A 396 -19.03 15.55 -4.38
N GLU A 397 -19.62 15.38 -3.19
CA GLU A 397 -20.57 14.30 -2.90
C GLU A 397 -21.79 14.36 -3.83
N GLN A 398 -22.41 15.54 -3.96
CA GLN A 398 -23.54 15.76 -4.86
C GLN A 398 -23.19 15.45 -6.31
N LEU A 399 -22.01 15.85 -6.77
CA LEU A 399 -21.51 15.51 -8.10
C LEU A 399 -21.32 14.00 -8.27
N SER A 400 -20.73 13.32 -7.28
CA SER A 400 -20.58 11.87 -7.25
C SER A 400 -21.92 11.15 -7.37
N ASP A 401 -22.93 11.60 -6.62
CA ASP A 401 -24.26 11.00 -6.63
C ASP A 401 -24.99 11.25 -7.95
N ASN A 402 -24.79 12.41 -8.57
CA ASN A 402 -25.25 12.69 -9.93
C ASN A 402 -24.62 11.74 -10.95
N LEU A 403 -23.29 11.53 -10.88
CA LEU A 403 -22.58 10.62 -11.77
C LEU A 403 -23.05 9.17 -11.61
N LYS A 404 -23.26 8.71 -10.36
CA LYS A 404 -23.81 7.38 -10.08
C LYS A 404 -25.24 7.21 -10.62
N ARG A 405 -26.10 8.23 -10.44
CA ARG A 405 -27.47 8.23 -11.00
C ARG A 405 -27.48 8.22 -12.52
N THR A 406 -26.64 9.03 -13.17
CA THR A 406 -26.49 9.01 -14.64
C THR A 406 -25.97 7.66 -15.12
N ALA A 407 -25.00 7.06 -14.41
CA ALA A 407 -24.48 5.75 -14.75
C ALA A 407 -25.52 4.62 -14.61
N ALA A 408 -26.44 4.74 -13.65
CA ALA A 408 -27.58 3.83 -13.50
C ALA A 408 -28.61 4.01 -14.63
N LYS A 409 -28.97 5.26 -14.97
CA LYS A 409 -29.89 5.55 -16.09
C LYS A 409 -29.37 5.06 -17.45
N LEU A 410 -28.05 5.11 -17.66
CA LEU A 410 -27.42 4.56 -18.86
C LEU A 410 -27.53 3.04 -18.98
N GLU A 411 -27.64 2.33 -17.86
CA GLU A 411 -27.86 0.88 -17.82
C GLU A 411 -29.34 0.53 -18.05
N GLU A 412 -30.25 1.30 -17.44
CA GLU A 412 -31.69 1.13 -17.60
C GLU A 412 -32.14 1.36 -19.06
N ALA A 413 -31.68 2.43 -19.71
CA ALA A 413 -31.97 2.70 -21.12
C ALA A 413 -31.44 1.61 -22.08
N ASP A 414 -30.28 0.99 -21.76
CA ASP A 414 -29.69 -0.10 -22.56
C ASP A 414 -30.45 -1.42 -22.37
N LEU A 415 -31.00 -1.67 -21.18
CA LEU A 415 -31.88 -2.81 -20.91
C LEU A 415 -33.22 -2.67 -21.64
N GLU A 416 -33.79 -1.45 -21.70
CA GLU A 416 -35.00 -1.17 -22.45
C GLU A 416 -34.78 -1.31 -23.97
N GLU A 417 -33.70 -0.75 -24.52
CA GLU A 417 -33.37 -0.86 -25.96
C GLU A 417 -33.07 -2.31 -26.37
N ALA A 418 -32.34 -3.07 -25.53
CA ALA A 418 -32.10 -4.50 -25.76
C ALA A 418 -33.38 -5.35 -25.67
N SER A 419 -34.35 -4.94 -24.86
CA SER A 419 -35.66 -5.61 -24.78
C SER A 419 -36.53 -5.35 -26.02
N GLN A 420 -36.44 -4.15 -26.60
CA GLN A 420 -37.17 -3.78 -27.82
C GLN A 420 -36.60 -4.44 -29.09
N ILE A 421 -35.27 -4.65 -29.16
CA ILE A 421 -34.62 -5.38 -30.26
C ILE A 421 -34.96 -6.88 -30.27
N ASN A 422 -35.31 -7.47 -29.11
CA ASN A 422 -35.75 -8.87 -29.01
C ASN A 422 -37.26 -9.08 -29.31
N LEU A 423 -38.00 -8.00 -29.58
CA LEU A 423 -39.44 -8.02 -29.90
C LEU A 423 -39.75 -7.76 -31.38
N LEU A 424 -38.71 -7.56 -32.21
CA LEU A 424 -38.75 -7.50 -33.68
C LEU A 424 -38.05 -8.73 -34.26
#